data_AF-A0A4Z0N1W0-F1
#
_entry.id   AF-A0A4Z0N1W0-F1
#
_cell.length_a   1.000
_cell.length_b   1.000
_cell.length_c   1.000
_cell.angle_alpha   90.00
_cell.angle_beta   90.00
_cell.angle_gamma   90.00
#
_symmetry.space_group_name_H-M   'P 1'
#
loop_
_entity.id
_entity.type
_entity.pdbx_description
1 polymer ?
#
loop_
_entity_poly.entity_id
_entity_poly.type
_entity_poly.pdbx_seq_one_letter_code
_entity_poly.pdbx_strand_id
1 'polypeptide(L)'
;MDGWDDLAAGRDARAIAARIIEETTTFNLAALRDDPFGTLVRSTEITVEIEDGLANTGCGGGGYYRPSPPTIHLHPATSRRDNFTLLHELGHHLQQSHDQWGFALIDMADRERRKVEEQVSDQFAAQILMPVGGADLRDASFHPADVMAGLFARWEASRSAVLQRVREMLPTDSRWLLAVADLDGVVITSARTYDDPQPPKGFAQEGFRRVAAEALESAVRREFHEGIEYKTGAVLDGMRVEAALDHEERYVFIALRPTTVNGSGTWTFPAQECSNPVCEATFQLNRSSGRCETCQDFKCPDCHRCGCATAARPVACTMCGLVHTGEC
;
A
#
# COMPACT_ATOMS: atom_id res chain seq x y z
N MET A 1 1.20 27.47 26.45
CA MET A 1 1.64 26.98 25.14
C MET A 1 0.64 25.91 24.77
N ASP A 2 -0.16 26.17 23.73
CA ASP A 2 -1.40 25.45 23.45
C ASP A 2 -1.16 24.12 22.69
N GLY A 3 0.03 23.53 22.86
CA GLY A 3 0.42 22.22 22.29
C GLY A 3 0.80 22.20 20.80
N TRP A 4 0.48 23.24 20.04
CA TRP A 4 0.78 23.32 18.59
C TRP A 4 2.27 23.27 18.26
N ASP A 5 3.13 23.88 19.08
CA ASP A 5 4.58 23.85 18.89
C ASP A 5 5.14 22.42 19.05
N ASP A 6 4.63 21.66 20.02
CA ASP A 6 5.03 20.26 20.24
C ASP A 6 4.55 19.37 19.08
N LEU A 7 3.34 19.60 18.59
CA LEU A 7 2.79 18.92 17.41
C LEU A 7 3.63 19.22 16.16
N ALA A 8 3.98 20.49 15.93
CA ALA A 8 4.81 20.91 14.82
C ALA A 8 6.24 20.34 14.91
N ALA A 9 6.84 20.33 16.10
CA ALA A 9 8.16 19.75 16.35
C ALA A 9 8.17 18.23 16.13
N GLY A 10 7.12 17.54 16.59
CA GLY A 10 6.92 16.11 16.38
C GLY A 10 6.55 15.74 14.94
N ARG A 11 6.05 16.70 14.14
CA ARG A 11 5.59 16.52 12.76
C ARG A 11 4.56 15.40 12.62
N ASP A 12 3.77 15.19 13.67
CA ASP A 12 2.72 14.16 13.70
C ASP A 12 1.49 14.68 12.97
N ALA A 13 1.48 14.51 11.65
CA ALA A 13 0.38 14.96 10.80
C ALA A 13 -0.99 14.39 11.22
N ARG A 14 -1.02 13.19 11.82
CA ARG A 14 -2.25 12.58 12.30
C ARG A 14 -2.79 13.32 13.51
N ALA A 15 -1.93 13.62 14.49
CA ALA A 15 -2.30 14.37 15.67
C ALA A 15 -2.68 15.83 15.34
N ILE A 16 -1.94 16.47 14.42
CA ILE A 16 -2.25 17.80 13.91
C ILE A 16 -3.63 17.83 13.25
N ALA A 17 -3.91 16.92 12.30
CA ALA A 17 -5.21 16.84 11.65
C ALA A 17 -6.35 16.54 12.63
N ALA A 18 -6.12 15.66 13.62
CA ALA A 18 -7.10 15.38 14.67
C ALA A 18 -7.44 16.64 15.48
N ARG A 19 -6.43 17.47 15.76
CA ARG A 19 -6.62 18.73 16.48
C ARG A 19 -7.38 19.76 15.65
N ILE A 20 -7.05 19.89 14.36
CA ILE A 20 -7.83 20.73 13.42
C ILE A 20 -9.29 20.27 13.39
N ILE A 21 -9.56 18.96 13.30
CA ILE A 21 -10.90 18.38 13.32
C ILE A 21 -11.64 18.72 14.62
N GLU A 22 -10.97 18.62 15.78
CA GLU A 22 -11.55 18.95 17.08
C GLU A 22 -11.91 20.44 17.21
N GLU A 23 -11.06 21.33 16.68
CA GLU A 23 -11.24 22.79 16.78
C GLU A 23 -12.12 23.36 15.65
N THR A 24 -12.39 22.61 14.58
CA THR A 24 -13.22 23.06 13.45
C THR A 24 -14.67 23.24 13.88
N THR A 25 -15.15 24.48 13.85
CA THR A 25 -16.56 24.83 14.12
C THR A 25 -17.30 25.30 12.87
N THR A 26 -16.56 25.64 11.81
CA THR A 26 -17.07 26.22 10.57
C THR A 26 -17.84 25.21 9.70
N PHE A 27 -17.49 23.92 9.78
CA PHE A 27 -18.08 22.87 8.95
C PHE A 27 -18.75 21.79 9.79
N ASN A 28 -19.88 21.28 9.31
CA ASN A 28 -20.52 20.10 9.89
C ASN A 28 -19.76 18.83 9.47
N LEU A 29 -18.85 18.37 10.33
CA LEU A 29 -17.99 17.22 10.06
C LEU A 29 -18.75 15.90 9.90
N ALA A 30 -19.93 15.76 10.52
CA ALA A 30 -20.77 14.58 10.33
C ALA A 30 -21.38 14.57 8.92
N ALA A 31 -21.86 15.71 8.43
CA ALA A 31 -22.36 15.83 7.06
C ALA A 31 -21.23 15.64 6.03
N LEU A 32 -20.02 16.15 6.31
CA LEU A 32 -18.85 15.94 5.47
C LEU A 32 -18.42 14.47 5.41
N ARG A 33 -18.64 13.68 6.46
CA ARG A 33 -18.36 12.23 6.43
C ARG A 33 -19.30 11.49 5.49
N ASP A 34 -20.59 11.84 5.53
CA ASP A 34 -21.63 11.12 4.80
C ASP A 34 -21.69 11.55 3.32
N ASP A 35 -21.56 12.84 3.04
CA ASP A 35 -21.63 13.42 1.69
C ASP A 35 -20.66 14.62 1.57
N PRO A 36 -19.34 14.37 1.40
CA PRO A 36 -18.35 15.45 1.28
C PRO A 36 -18.68 16.40 0.13
N PHE A 37 -18.95 15.85 -1.06
CA PHE A 37 -19.24 16.62 -2.25
C PHE A 37 -20.48 17.51 -2.08
N GLY A 38 -21.63 16.92 -1.73
CA GLY A 38 -22.86 17.70 -1.61
C GLY A 38 -22.80 18.69 -0.44
N THR A 39 -22.12 18.36 0.66
CA THR A 39 -21.93 19.28 1.77
C THR A 39 -21.11 20.49 1.36
N LEU A 40 -20.00 20.31 0.65
CA LEU A 40 -19.12 21.41 0.23
C LEU A 40 -19.73 22.26 -0.87
N VAL A 41 -20.42 21.67 -1.85
CA VAL A 41 -21.11 22.42 -2.92
C VAL A 41 -22.20 23.34 -2.37
N ARG A 42 -22.77 23.02 -1.20
CA ARG A 42 -23.79 23.85 -0.52
C ARG A 42 -23.20 24.81 0.52
N SER A 43 -21.88 24.84 0.69
CA SER A 43 -21.22 25.70 1.68
C SER A 43 -21.27 27.17 1.29
N THR A 44 -21.38 28.05 2.28
CA THR A 44 -21.19 29.50 2.11
C THR A 44 -19.74 29.94 2.35
N GLU A 45 -18.91 29.05 2.90
CA GLU A 45 -17.55 29.35 3.35
C GLU A 45 -16.50 29.07 2.27
N ILE A 46 -16.81 28.15 1.34
CA ILE A 46 -15.90 27.73 0.27
C ILE A 46 -16.69 27.40 -0.99
N THR A 47 -16.14 27.78 -2.13
CA THR A 47 -16.71 27.45 -3.45
C THR A 47 -16.10 26.15 -3.97
N VAL A 48 -16.89 25.32 -4.65
CA VAL A 48 -16.39 24.14 -5.37
C VAL A 48 -16.62 24.36 -6.86
N GLU A 49 -15.55 24.33 -7.64
CA GLU A 49 -15.58 24.41 -9.10
C GLU A 49 -15.16 23.08 -9.70
N ILE A 50 -15.96 22.56 -10.63
CA ILE A 50 -15.67 21.30 -11.33
C ILE A 50 -15.02 21.65 -12.66
N GLU A 51 -13.79 21.18 -12.86
CA GLU A 51 -13.00 21.46 -14.06
C GLU A 51 -12.84 20.20 -14.91
N ASP A 52 -13.41 20.22 -16.11
CA ASP A 52 -13.24 19.17 -17.11
C ASP A 52 -11.83 19.22 -17.71
N GLY A 53 -10.92 18.41 -17.17
CA GLY A 53 -9.56 18.21 -17.70
C GLY A 53 -8.49 18.32 -16.64
N LEU A 54 -7.56 17.36 -16.60
CA LEU A 54 -6.45 17.32 -15.64
C LEU A 54 -5.52 18.54 -15.81
N ALA A 55 -5.63 19.54 -14.93
CA ALA A 55 -4.55 20.50 -14.75
C ALA A 55 -3.43 19.82 -13.95
N ASN A 56 -2.19 19.91 -14.44
CA ASN A 56 -1.03 19.29 -13.80
C ASN A 56 -0.50 20.21 -12.69
N THR A 57 -1.20 20.27 -11.55
CA THR A 57 -0.98 21.26 -10.48
C THR A 57 -0.08 20.80 -9.33
N GLY A 58 0.55 19.62 -9.42
CA GLY A 58 1.52 19.15 -8.43
C GLY A 58 0.94 18.45 -7.19
N CYS A 59 -0.34 18.67 -6.86
CA CYS A 59 -1.09 17.88 -5.85
C CYS A 59 -1.88 16.76 -6.53
N GLY A 60 -1.37 15.52 -6.50
CA GLY A 60 -2.14 14.27 -6.71
C GLY A 60 -3.00 14.07 -7.98
N GLY A 61 -3.04 15.02 -8.91
CA GLY A 61 -3.84 15.02 -10.13
C GLY A 61 -5.37 15.01 -9.94
N GLY A 62 -5.87 15.26 -8.73
CA GLY A 62 -7.31 15.22 -8.43
C GLY A 62 -7.99 16.58 -8.35
N GLY A 63 -7.24 17.63 -7.99
CA GLY A 63 -7.79 18.95 -7.73
C GLY A 63 -6.73 19.88 -7.13
N TYR A 64 -7.12 21.10 -6.76
CA TYR A 64 -6.29 22.05 -6.04
C TYR A 64 -7.13 23.14 -5.34
N TYR A 65 -6.62 23.67 -4.25
CA TYR A 65 -7.22 24.79 -3.51
C TYR A 65 -6.64 26.16 -3.90
N ARG A 66 -7.52 27.16 -4.05
CA ARG A 66 -7.17 28.58 -4.15
C ARG A 66 -7.75 29.36 -2.97
N PRO A 67 -6.96 30.20 -2.28
CA PRO A 67 -7.41 30.87 -1.07
C PRO A 67 -8.20 32.17 -1.28
N SER A 68 -8.18 32.76 -2.48
CA SER A 68 -8.82 34.07 -2.71
C SER A 68 -9.52 34.14 -4.09
N PRO A 69 -10.87 34.12 -4.14
CA PRO A 69 -11.74 33.67 -3.05
C PRO A 69 -11.50 32.17 -2.72
N PRO A 70 -11.82 31.69 -1.49
CA PRO A 70 -11.67 30.29 -1.13
C PRO A 70 -12.43 29.36 -2.09
N THR A 71 -11.69 28.61 -2.90
CA THR A 71 -12.23 27.79 -3.98
C THR A 71 -11.46 26.48 -4.09
N ILE A 72 -12.19 25.36 -4.10
CA ILE A 72 -11.65 24.04 -4.43
C ILE A 72 -11.95 23.77 -5.90
N HIS A 73 -10.91 23.54 -6.69
CA HIS A 73 -11.03 23.09 -8.06
C HIS A 73 -10.91 21.57 -8.08
N LEU A 74 -11.95 20.88 -8.53
CA LEU A 74 -12.03 19.42 -8.59
C LEU A 74 -11.94 18.95 -10.05
N HIS A 75 -11.02 18.02 -10.31
CA HIS A 75 -10.96 17.27 -11.57
C HIS A 75 -11.63 15.91 -11.37
N PRO A 76 -12.83 15.67 -11.97
CA PRO A 76 -13.59 14.46 -11.70
C PRO A 76 -12.84 13.18 -12.03
N ALA A 77 -12.95 12.19 -11.15
CA ALA A 77 -12.46 10.85 -11.36
C ALA A 77 -13.52 9.80 -10.98
N THR A 78 -13.52 9.35 -9.74
CA THR A 78 -14.55 8.46 -9.20
C THR A 78 -15.06 9.06 -7.91
N SER A 79 -16.33 8.87 -7.58
CA SER A 79 -16.95 9.47 -6.38
C SER A 79 -16.08 9.35 -5.12
N ARG A 80 -15.47 8.18 -4.89
CA ARG A 80 -14.57 7.93 -3.77
C ARG A 80 -13.26 8.74 -3.83
N ARG A 81 -12.65 8.84 -5.02
CA ARG A 81 -11.42 9.63 -5.20
C ARG A 81 -11.74 11.13 -5.07
N ASP A 82 -12.85 11.54 -5.64
CA ASP A 82 -13.33 12.93 -5.63
C ASP A 82 -13.63 13.38 -4.20
N ASN A 83 -14.32 12.54 -3.41
CA ASN A 83 -14.59 12.77 -2.00
C ASN A 83 -13.30 12.91 -1.16
N PHE A 84 -12.29 12.07 -1.42
CA PHE A 84 -10.99 12.21 -0.76
C PHE A 84 -10.30 13.51 -1.15
N THR A 85 -10.25 13.84 -2.44
CA THR A 85 -9.66 15.08 -2.94
C THR A 85 -10.34 16.30 -2.34
N LEU A 86 -11.67 16.36 -2.35
CA LEU A 86 -12.41 17.47 -1.77
C LEU A 86 -12.08 17.71 -0.29
N LEU A 87 -11.99 16.64 0.50
CA LEU A 87 -11.63 16.76 1.91
C LEU A 87 -10.15 17.09 2.10
N HIS A 88 -9.27 16.61 1.23
CA HIS A 88 -7.85 16.98 1.24
C HIS A 88 -7.69 18.50 0.99
N GLU A 89 -8.37 19.03 -0.03
CA GLU A 89 -8.35 20.47 -0.34
C GLU A 89 -9.04 21.31 0.76
N LEU A 90 -10.11 20.81 1.38
CA LEU A 90 -10.68 21.42 2.59
C LEU A 90 -9.66 21.45 3.74
N GLY A 91 -8.85 20.39 3.88
CA GLY A 91 -7.74 20.36 4.84
C GLY A 91 -6.76 21.51 4.61
N HIS A 92 -6.41 21.82 3.36
CA HIS A 92 -5.59 22.99 3.03
C HIS A 92 -6.27 24.31 3.40
N HIS A 93 -7.57 24.44 3.11
CA HIS A 93 -8.34 25.63 3.51
C HIS A 93 -8.26 25.85 5.01
N LEU A 94 -8.59 24.82 5.81
CA LEU A 94 -8.60 24.91 7.26
C LEU A 94 -7.21 25.22 7.83
N GLN A 95 -6.15 24.61 7.30
CA GLN A 95 -4.78 24.90 7.71
C GLN A 95 -4.40 26.36 7.46
N GLN A 96 -4.80 26.95 6.33
CA GLN A 96 -4.47 28.33 6.00
C GLN A 96 -5.25 29.36 6.83
N SER A 97 -6.44 29.01 7.33
CA SER A 97 -7.26 29.85 8.21
C SER A 97 -6.96 29.66 9.70
N HIS A 98 -6.07 28.74 10.06
CA HIS A 98 -5.84 28.37 11.46
C HIS A 98 -4.65 29.13 12.05
N ASP A 99 -4.92 30.18 12.83
CA ASP A 99 -3.90 31.09 13.36
C ASP A 99 -2.78 30.37 14.13
N GLN A 100 -3.12 29.51 15.10
CA GLN A 100 -2.11 28.85 15.95
C GLN A 100 -1.21 27.89 15.17
N TRP A 101 -1.78 27.12 14.26
CA TRP A 101 -1.03 26.27 13.32
C TRP A 101 -0.15 27.12 12.40
N GLY A 102 -0.68 28.22 11.87
CA GLY A 102 0.08 29.17 11.05
C GLY A 102 1.31 29.72 11.77
N PHE A 103 1.21 30.04 13.06
CA PHE A 103 2.35 30.47 13.88
C PHE A 103 3.39 29.37 14.06
N ALA A 104 2.95 28.13 14.33
CA ALA A 104 3.85 26.99 14.52
C ALA A 104 4.65 26.63 13.25
N LEU A 105 4.19 27.08 12.07
CA LEU A 105 4.84 26.88 10.79
C LEU A 105 5.88 27.94 10.41
N ILE A 106 5.95 29.09 11.11
CA ILE A 106 6.80 30.24 10.72
C ILE A 106 8.28 29.86 10.64
N ASP A 107 8.75 29.07 11.59
CA ASP A 107 10.18 28.72 11.70
C ASP A 107 10.55 27.46 10.89
N MET A 108 9.57 26.86 10.18
CA MET A 108 9.78 25.65 9.42
C MET A 108 10.28 25.95 8.00
N ALA A 109 11.31 25.23 7.54
CA ALA A 109 11.82 25.39 6.19
C ALA A 109 10.74 25.04 5.14
N ASP A 110 10.63 25.82 4.06
CA ASP A 110 9.57 25.70 3.04
C ASP A 110 9.29 24.27 2.56
N ARG A 111 10.35 23.49 2.30
CA ARG A 111 10.20 22.10 1.84
C ARG A 111 9.58 21.20 2.90
N GLU A 112 9.98 21.40 4.15
CA GLU A 112 9.47 20.63 5.29
C GLU A 112 8.04 21.04 5.61
N ARG A 113 7.77 22.34 5.62
CA ARG A 113 6.44 22.92 5.79
C ARG A 113 5.45 22.34 4.79
N ARG A 114 5.75 22.43 3.49
CA ARG A 114 4.89 21.87 2.43
C ARG A 114 4.63 20.39 2.65
N LYS A 115 5.67 19.63 3.01
CA LYS A 115 5.52 18.19 3.26
C LYS A 115 4.56 17.92 4.42
N VAL A 116 4.67 18.65 5.53
CA VAL A 116 3.79 18.47 6.68
C VAL A 116 2.37 18.93 6.34
N GLU A 117 2.20 20.07 5.68
CA GLU A 117 0.87 20.58 5.27
C GLU A 117 0.11 19.58 4.38
N GLU A 118 0.79 18.98 3.40
CA GLU A 118 0.21 17.91 2.55
C GLU A 118 -0.17 16.67 3.37
N GLN A 119 0.71 16.23 4.26
CA GLN A 119 0.44 15.07 5.12
C GLN A 119 -0.73 15.33 6.08
N VAL A 120 -0.89 16.56 6.57
CA VAL A 120 -2.02 16.97 7.42
C VAL A 120 -3.31 16.97 6.62
N SER A 121 -3.31 17.46 5.37
CA SER A 121 -4.48 17.40 4.48
C SER A 121 -4.91 15.96 4.18
N ASP A 122 -3.95 15.07 3.87
CA ASP A 122 -4.21 13.63 3.70
C ASP A 122 -4.81 13.01 4.95
N GLN A 123 -4.26 13.33 6.13
CA GLN A 123 -4.76 12.84 7.41
C GLN A 123 -6.15 13.38 7.75
N PHE A 124 -6.43 14.65 7.44
CA PHE A 124 -7.74 15.24 7.62
C PHE A 124 -8.78 14.48 6.80
N ALA A 125 -8.54 14.28 5.51
CA ALA A 125 -9.44 13.52 4.64
C ALA A 125 -9.65 12.08 5.13
N ALA A 126 -8.56 11.38 5.49
CA ALA A 126 -8.63 10.01 5.99
C ALA A 126 -9.40 9.89 7.31
N GLN A 127 -9.26 10.86 8.23
CA GLN A 127 -9.94 10.86 9.52
C GLN A 127 -11.43 11.17 9.42
N ILE A 128 -11.83 12.03 8.48
CA ILE A 128 -13.25 12.32 8.22
C ILE A 128 -13.93 11.12 7.56
N LEU A 129 -13.33 10.52 6.52
CA LEU A 129 -13.91 9.40 5.76
C LEU A 129 -13.85 8.06 6.48
N MET A 130 -12.79 7.82 7.26
CA MET A 130 -12.56 6.57 7.99
C MET A 130 -12.19 6.89 9.45
N PRO A 131 -13.15 7.36 10.26
CA PRO A 131 -12.93 7.60 11.67
C PRO A 131 -12.60 6.27 12.36
N VAL A 132 -11.65 6.31 13.28
CA VAL A 132 -11.19 5.13 14.04
C VAL A 132 -11.31 5.43 15.53
N GLY A 133 -11.73 4.43 16.30
CA GLY A 133 -11.86 4.54 17.75
C GLY A 133 -10.62 4.05 18.50
N GLY A 134 -10.58 4.28 19.81
CA GLY A 134 -9.52 3.76 20.67
C GLY A 134 -9.44 2.22 20.69
N ALA A 135 -10.54 1.52 20.41
CA ALA A 135 -10.54 0.07 20.21
C ALA A 135 -9.78 -0.30 18.93
N ASP A 136 -10.11 0.33 17.80
CA ASP A 136 -9.42 0.09 16.53
C ASP A 136 -7.91 0.32 16.64
N LEU A 137 -7.48 1.38 17.33
CA LEU A 137 -6.06 1.67 17.56
C LEU A 137 -5.34 0.57 18.35
N ARG A 138 -5.98 0.08 19.42
CA ARG A 138 -5.43 -1.02 20.21
C ARG A 138 -5.39 -2.30 19.39
N ASP A 139 -6.49 -2.63 18.73
CA ASP A 139 -6.62 -3.87 17.97
C ASP A 139 -5.66 -3.89 16.78
N ALA A 140 -5.42 -2.77 16.11
CA ALA A 140 -4.46 -2.70 15.00
C ALA A 140 -3.04 -3.10 15.42
N SER A 141 -2.67 -2.86 16.67
CA SER A 141 -1.34 -3.21 17.19
C SER A 141 -1.13 -4.72 17.33
N PHE A 142 -2.21 -5.49 17.48
CA PHE A 142 -2.17 -6.94 17.68
C PHE A 142 -2.70 -7.72 16.48
N HIS A 143 -3.78 -7.20 15.88
CA HIS A 143 -4.59 -7.81 14.82
C HIS A 143 -4.88 -6.86 13.64
N PRO A 144 -3.82 -6.37 12.96
CA PRO A 144 -3.98 -5.43 11.86
C PRO A 144 -4.78 -5.99 10.67
N ALA A 145 -4.78 -7.29 10.38
CA ALA A 145 -5.54 -7.83 9.26
C ALA A 145 -7.05 -7.85 9.54
N ASP A 146 -7.43 -8.23 10.76
CA ASP A 146 -8.83 -8.16 11.21
C ASP A 146 -9.32 -6.71 11.23
N VAL A 147 -8.50 -5.77 11.69
CA VAL A 147 -8.85 -4.35 11.68
C VAL A 147 -9.00 -3.83 10.25
N MET A 148 -8.14 -4.24 9.31
CA MET A 148 -8.32 -3.91 7.89
C MET A 148 -9.66 -4.45 7.37
N ALA A 149 -9.97 -5.73 7.61
CA ALA A 149 -11.25 -6.32 7.20
C ALA A 149 -12.45 -5.58 7.81
N GLY A 150 -12.40 -5.27 9.10
CA GLY A 150 -13.45 -4.55 9.82
C GLY A 150 -13.63 -3.11 9.34
N LEU A 151 -12.54 -2.37 9.05
CA LEU A 151 -12.63 -1.02 8.49
C LEU A 151 -13.20 -1.03 7.08
N PHE A 152 -12.80 -1.99 6.25
CA PHE A 152 -13.36 -2.14 4.90
C PHE A 152 -14.86 -2.48 4.94
N ALA A 153 -15.31 -3.29 5.90
CA ALA A 153 -16.74 -3.59 6.06
C ALA A 153 -17.55 -2.37 6.51
N ARG A 154 -16.96 -1.48 7.31
CA ARG A 154 -17.65 -0.31 7.89
C ARG A 154 -17.67 0.90 6.97
N TRP A 155 -16.67 1.04 6.10
CA TRP A 155 -16.45 2.26 5.32
C TRP A 155 -16.34 1.94 3.83
N GLU A 156 -16.96 2.75 2.97
CA GLU A 156 -16.86 2.63 1.49
C GLU A 156 -15.48 3.07 0.94
N ALA A 157 -14.40 2.62 1.58
CA ALA A 157 -13.03 2.94 1.23
C ALA A 157 -12.40 1.84 0.35
N SER A 158 -11.40 2.18 -0.46
CA SER A 158 -10.62 1.13 -1.12
C SER A 158 -9.77 0.35 -0.11
N ARG A 159 -9.52 -0.93 -0.41
CA ARG A 159 -8.56 -1.79 0.29
C ARG A 159 -7.18 -1.14 0.49
N SER A 160 -6.69 -0.41 -0.52
CA SER A 160 -5.43 0.34 -0.39
C SER A 160 -5.52 1.46 0.64
N ALA A 161 -6.62 2.21 0.67
CA ALA A 161 -6.84 3.27 1.66
C ALA A 161 -6.98 2.70 3.08
N VAL A 162 -7.69 1.58 3.23
CA VAL A 162 -7.79 0.83 4.49
C VAL A 162 -6.42 0.35 4.97
N LEU A 163 -5.60 -0.22 4.08
CA LEU A 163 -4.24 -0.64 4.42
C LEU A 163 -3.36 0.53 4.88
N GLN A 164 -3.42 1.67 4.19
CA GLN A 164 -2.68 2.88 4.62
C GLN A 164 -3.21 3.39 5.96
N ARG A 165 -4.53 3.37 6.17
CA ARG A 165 -5.15 3.80 7.42
C ARG A 165 -4.67 2.96 8.60
N VAL A 166 -4.65 1.64 8.45
CA VAL A 166 -4.11 0.74 9.49
C VAL A 166 -2.62 0.94 9.69
N ARG A 167 -1.84 1.15 8.63
CA ARG A 167 -0.40 1.48 8.75
C ARG A 167 -0.15 2.69 9.63
N GLU A 168 -1.00 3.72 9.52
CA GLU A 168 -0.89 4.98 10.28
C GLU A 168 -1.43 4.87 11.72
N MET A 169 -2.20 3.83 12.02
CA MET A 169 -2.65 3.51 13.37
C MET A 169 -1.58 2.77 14.17
N LEU A 170 -0.69 2.05 13.48
CA LEU A 170 0.36 1.26 14.11
C LEU A 170 1.40 2.16 14.84
N PRO A 171 1.95 1.71 15.98
CA PRO A 171 3.05 2.39 16.64
C PRO A 171 4.29 2.56 15.74
N THR A 172 5.04 3.65 15.92
CA THR A 172 6.23 3.98 15.10
C THR A 172 7.33 2.90 15.15
N ASP A 173 7.43 2.18 16.26
CA ASP A 173 8.39 1.09 16.49
C ASP A 173 7.85 -0.30 16.09
N SER A 174 6.62 -0.36 15.57
CA SER A 174 6.02 -1.62 15.12
C SER A 174 6.73 -2.18 13.89
N ARG A 175 6.74 -3.50 13.75
CA ARG A 175 7.46 -4.22 12.67
C ARG A 175 6.50 -5.08 11.87
N TRP A 176 5.67 -4.42 11.07
CA TRP A 176 4.67 -5.05 10.22
C TRP A 176 4.98 -4.80 8.75
N LEU A 177 4.83 -5.86 7.95
CA LEU A 177 4.58 -5.77 6.51
C LEU A 177 3.10 -6.02 6.30
N LEU A 178 2.42 -5.11 5.62
CA LEU A 178 1.00 -5.21 5.31
C LEU A 178 0.83 -5.46 3.81
N ALA A 179 -0.15 -6.27 3.42
CA ALA A 179 -0.49 -6.49 2.03
C ALA A 179 -1.99 -6.69 1.84
N VAL A 180 -2.44 -6.35 0.63
CA VAL A 180 -3.71 -6.80 0.06
C VAL A 180 -3.35 -7.70 -1.11
N ALA A 181 -3.86 -8.92 -1.13
CA ALA A 181 -3.73 -9.84 -2.25
C ALA A 181 -5.10 -10.32 -2.71
N ASP A 182 -5.22 -10.69 -3.98
CA ASP A 182 -6.37 -11.48 -4.42
C ASP A 182 -6.27 -12.94 -3.93
N LEU A 183 -7.29 -13.74 -4.21
CA LEU A 183 -7.36 -15.13 -3.78
C LEU A 183 -6.32 -16.04 -4.46
N ASP A 184 -5.76 -15.60 -5.59
CA ASP A 184 -4.66 -16.28 -6.28
C ASP A 184 -3.28 -15.90 -5.70
N GLY A 185 -3.25 -15.05 -4.68
CA GLY A 185 -2.04 -14.61 -3.98
C GLY A 185 -1.30 -13.49 -4.70
N VAL A 186 -1.89 -12.83 -5.70
CA VAL A 186 -1.29 -11.70 -6.40
C VAL A 186 -1.41 -10.45 -5.53
N VAL A 187 -0.28 -9.86 -5.19
CA VAL A 187 -0.23 -8.66 -4.35
C VAL A 187 -0.78 -7.44 -5.11
N ILE A 188 -1.88 -6.88 -4.65
CA ILE A 188 -2.50 -5.67 -5.21
C ILE A 188 -1.80 -4.41 -4.72
N THR A 189 -1.50 -4.37 -3.43
CA THR A 189 -0.76 -3.29 -2.78
C THR A 189 -0.14 -3.79 -1.49
N SER A 190 0.88 -3.10 -1.01
CA SER A 190 1.56 -3.41 0.23
C SER A 190 2.13 -2.16 0.88
N ALA A 191 2.45 -2.27 2.16
CA ALA A 191 3.18 -1.26 2.91
C ALA A 191 4.01 -1.92 4.00
N ARG A 192 4.84 -1.12 4.66
CA ARG A 192 5.73 -1.54 5.73
C ARG A 192 5.83 -0.45 6.80
N THR A 193 6.13 -0.86 8.02
CA THR A 193 6.46 0.04 9.13
C THR A 193 7.94 -0.01 9.52
N TYR A 194 8.75 -0.85 8.85
CA TYR A 194 10.17 -1.03 9.13
C TYR A 194 10.98 -1.34 7.85
N ASP A 195 12.26 -1.65 8.00
CA ASP A 195 13.23 -1.66 6.89
C ASP A 195 13.17 -2.83 5.92
N ASP A 196 12.61 -3.99 6.31
CA ASP A 196 12.46 -5.08 5.35
C ASP A 196 11.56 -4.64 4.18
N PRO A 197 11.85 -5.11 2.95
CA PRO A 197 11.05 -4.75 1.80
C PRO A 197 9.63 -5.30 1.94
N GLN A 198 8.67 -4.51 1.43
CA GLN A 198 7.28 -4.92 1.37
C GLN A 198 7.07 -5.98 0.27
N PRO A 199 6.04 -6.84 0.39
CA PRO A 199 5.65 -7.76 -0.67
C PRO A 199 5.51 -7.04 -2.02
N PRO A 200 6.13 -7.54 -3.11
CA PRO A 200 6.16 -6.84 -4.38
C PRO A 200 4.79 -6.80 -5.05
N LYS A 201 4.30 -5.59 -5.35
CA LYS A 201 3.04 -5.38 -6.08
C LYS A 201 3.05 -6.07 -7.46
N GLY A 202 1.93 -6.69 -7.82
CA GLY A 202 1.70 -7.42 -9.05
C GLY A 202 2.39 -8.78 -9.11
N PHE A 203 2.99 -9.24 -8.01
CA PHE A 203 3.69 -10.51 -7.95
C PHE A 203 2.83 -11.53 -7.20
N ALA A 204 2.72 -12.73 -7.76
CA ALA A 204 2.03 -13.85 -7.13
C ALA A 204 2.91 -14.43 -6.02
N GLN A 205 2.32 -14.66 -4.85
CA GLN A 205 2.97 -15.26 -3.69
C GLN A 205 2.22 -16.56 -3.36
N GLU A 206 2.89 -17.70 -3.52
CA GLU A 206 2.28 -19.01 -3.21
C GLU A 206 1.84 -19.08 -1.73
N GLY A 207 2.62 -18.50 -0.82
CA GLY A 207 2.24 -18.39 0.59
C GLY A 207 0.96 -17.58 0.79
N PHE A 208 0.75 -16.50 0.02
CA PHE A 208 -0.46 -15.68 0.17
C PHE A 208 -1.69 -16.38 -0.40
N ARG A 209 -1.53 -17.15 -1.48
CA ARG A 209 -2.60 -18.00 -2.03
C ARG A 209 -3.06 -19.04 -1.02
N ARG A 210 -2.14 -19.69 -0.31
CA ARG A 210 -2.45 -20.66 0.76
C ARG A 210 -3.14 -19.99 1.94
N VAL A 211 -2.60 -18.86 2.40
CA VAL A 211 -3.20 -18.07 3.48
C VAL A 211 -4.60 -17.57 3.10
N ALA A 212 -4.82 -17.18 1.84
CA ALA A 212 -6.15 -16.81 1.35
C ALA A 212 -7.13 -17.99 1.40
N ALA A 213 -6.68 -19.18 1.00
CA ALA A 213 -7.50 -20.40 1.07
C ALA A 213 -7.87 -20.76 2.51
N GLU A 214 -6.94 -20.64 3.46
CA GLU A 214 -7.21 -20.84 4.89
C GLU A 214 -8.18 -19.76 5.43
N ALA A 215 -8.04 -18.51 4.97
CA ALA A 215 -8.86 -17.38 5.40
C ALA A 215 -10.35 -17.50 4.99
N LEU A 216 -10.68 -18.35 4.01
CA LEU A 216 -12.06 -18.68 3.64
C LEU A 216 -12.81 -19.43 4.75
N GLU A 217 -12.10 -20.17 5.59
CA GLU A 217 -12.72 -20.91 6.70
C GLU A 217 -12.76 -20.06 7.97
N SER A 218 -11.66 -19.36 8.28
CA SER A 218 -11.54 -18.49 9.46
C SER A 218 -10.30 -17.61 9.38
N ALA A 219 -10.24 -16.55 10.20
CA ALA A 219 -9.06 -15.70 10.30
C ALA A 219 -7.79 -16.53 10.63
N VAL A 220 -6.71 -16.29 9.88
CA VAL A 220 -5.48 -17.06 9.93
C VAL A 220 -4.49 -16.40 10.88
N ARG A 221 -3.87 -17.18 11.77
CA ARG A 221 -2.79 -16.71 12.66
C ARG A 221 -1.79 -17.84 12.91
N ARG A 222 -0.64 -17.82 12.24
CA ARG A 222 0.37 -18.88 12.36
C ARG A 222 1.77 -18.40 12.00
N GLU A 223 2.74 -19.29 12.19
CA GLU A 223 4.05 -19.13 11.55
C GLU A 223 3.91 -19.22 10.02
N PHE A 224 4.69 -18.41 9.33
CA PHE A 224 4.69 -18.27 7.89
C PHE A 224 6.04 -18.72 7.35
N HIS A 225 6.08 -19.98 6.93
CA HIS A 225 7.29 -20.67 6.45
C HIS A 225 7.41 -20.61 4.92
N GLU A 226 6.34 -20.21 4.23
CA GLU A 226 6.33 -20.08 2.78
C GLU A 226 7.22 -18.93 2.30
N GLY A 227 7.45 -17.94 3.17
CA GLY A 227 8.25 -16.77 2.89
C GLY A 227 7.66 -15.83 1.85
N ILE A 228 8.26 -14.65 1.72
CA ILE A 228 7.92 -13.64 0.73
C ILE A 228 8.98 -13.69 -0.36
N GLU A 229 8.57 -14.00 -1.58
CA GLU A 229 9.48 -14.05 -2.71
C GLU A 229 9.62 -12.68 -3.38
N TYR A 230 10.86 -12.32 -3.71
CA TYR A 230 11.19 -11.10 -4.45
C TYR A 230 11.62 -11.41 -5.88
N LYS A 231 11.56 -10.40 -6.75
CA LYS A 231 11.97 -10.51 -8.16
C LYS A 231 13.41 -10.99 -8.35
N THR A 232 14.27 -10.80 -7.34
CA THR A 232 15.66 -11.27 -7.30
C THR A 232 15.80 -12.76 -6.98
N GLY A 233 14.70 -13.43 -6.62
CA GLY A 233 14.69 -14.82 -6.13
C GLY A 233 15.10 -14.94 -4.66
N ALA A 234 15.35 -13.82 -3.99
CA ALA A 234 15.48 -13.81 -2.55
C ALA A 234 14.12 -14.14 -1.92
N VAL A 235 14.14 -14.88 -0.82
CA VAL A 235 12.96 -15.20 -0.02
C VAL A 235 13.15 -14.67 1.40
N LEU A 236 12.20 -13.88 1.90
CA LEU A 236 12.14 -13.43 3.28
C LEU A 236 11.25 -14.37 4.09
N ASP A 237 11.85 -15.14 4.98
CA ASP A 237 11.21 -16.13 5.85
C ASP A 237 11.30 -15.72 7.33
N GLY A 238 10.93 -16.59 8.27
CA GLY A 238 11.00 -16.33 9.71
C GLY A 238 9.93 -15.35 10.17
N MET A 239 8.75 -15.40 9.54
CA MET A 239 7.65 -14.48 9.78
C MET A 239 6.48 -15.20 10.49
N ARG A 240 5.61 -14.42 11.12
CA ARG A 240 4.26 -14.82 11.49
C ARG A 240 3.29 -14.07 10.62
N VAL A 241 2.25 -14.76 10.17
CA VAL A 241 1.19 -14.20 9.35
C VAL A 241 -0.10 -14.10 10.16
N GLU A 242 -0.77 -12.97 10.00
CA GLU A 242 -2.18 -12.81 10.23
C GLU A 242 -2.88 -12.54 8.90
N ALA A 243 -4.03 -13.14 8.68
CA ALA A 243 -4.85 -12.80 7.54
C ALA A 243 -6.35 -12.89 7.80
N ALA A 244 -7.09 -12.01 7.14
CA ALA A 244 -8.54 -11.97 7.14
C ALA A 244 -9.03 -11.65 5.74
N LEU A 245 -10.12 -12.28 5.31
CA LEU A 245 -10.80 -11.87 4.09
C LEU A 245 -11.42 -10.49 4.27
N ASP A 246 -11.52 -9.76 3.16
CA ASP A 246 -12.38 -8.60 3.12
C ASP A 246 -13.86 -9.00 3.22
N HIS A 247 -14.72 -8.01 3.48
CA HIS A 247 -16.17 -8.23 3.60
C HIS A 247 -16.83 -8.78 2.34
N GLU A 248 -16.20 -8.58 1.17
CA GLU A 248 -16.69 -9.06 -0.12
C GLU A 248 -16.21 -10.49 -0.44
N GLU A 249 -15.33 -11.08 0.39
CA GLU A 249 -14.65 -12.36 0.17
C GLU A 249 -13.89 -12.44 -1.18
N ARG A 250 -13.35 -11.32 -1.65
CA ARG A 250 -12.64 -11.22 -2.94
C ARG A 250 -11.15 -11.02 -2.81
N TYR A 251 -10.71 -10.48 -1.68
CA TYR A 251 -9.31 -10.21 -1.39
C TYR A 251 -9.02 -10.59 0.05
N VAL A 252 -7.75 -10.88 0.31
CA VAL A 252 -7.23 -11.15 1.64
C VAL A 252 -6.38 -9.97 2.11
N PHE A 253 -6.66 -9.48 3.31
CA PHE A 253 -5.78 -8.60 4.06
C PHE A 253 -4.75 -9.46 4.78
N ILE A 254 -3.47 -9.14 4.60
CA ILE A 254 -2.36 -9.90 5.16
C ILE A 254 -1.50 -8.96 5.99
N ALA A 255 -1.11 -9.40 7.18
CA ALA A 255 -0.14 -8.72 8.01
C ALA A 255 0.93 -9.71 8.47
N LEU A 256 2.18 -9.36 8.23
CA LEU A 256 3.34 -10.18 8.53
C LEU A 256 4.24 -9.45 9.52
N ARG A 257 4.79 -10.17 10.48
CA ARG A 257 5.83 -9.65 11.37
C ARG A 257 6.92 -10.69 11.62
N PRO A 258 8.16 -10.28 11.94
CA PRO A 258 9.21 -11.21 12.35
C PRO A 258 8.80 -12.05 13.57
N THR A 259 9.26 -13.29 13.62
CA THR A 259 9.01 -14.20 14.77
C THR A 259 9.71 -13.73 16.05
N THR A 260 10.77 -12.94 15.94
CA THR A 260 11.54 -12.40 17.06
C THR A 260 11.25 -10.91 17.27
N VAL A 261 11.13 -10.49 18.54
CA VAL A 261 10.63 -9.17 18.95
C VAL A 261 11.41 -7.99 18.32
N ASN A 262 12.71 -8.15 18.09
CA ASN A 262 13.58 -7.15 17.44
C ASN A 262 14.21 -7.66 16.13
N GLY A 263 13.75 -8.79 15.60
CA GLY A 263 14.36 -9.40 14.43
C GLY A 263 13.91 -8.76 13.13
N SER A 264 14.72 -8.95 12.09
CA SER A 264 14.27 -8.93 10.70
C SER A 264 13.73 -10.31 10.32
N GLY A 265 13.08 -10.42 9.17
CA GLY A 265 12.93 -11.73 8.55
C GLY A 265 14.29 -12.36 8.23
N THR A 266 14.28 -13.66 7.99
CA THR A 266 15.47 -14.44 7.61
C THR A 266 15.54 -14.50 6.09
N TRP A 267 16.63 -13.99 5.53
CA TRP A 267 16.85 -13.99 4.10
C TRP A 267 17.46 -15.31 3.64
N THR A 268 16.82 -15.94 2.65
CA THR A 268 17.35 -17.12 1.98
C THR A 268 17.39 -16.91 0.47
N PHE A 269 18.29 -17.63 -0.19
CA PHE A 269 18.39 -17.70 -1.64
C PHE A 269 18.23 -19.17 -2.03
N PRO A 270 17.01 -19.61 -2.38
CA PRO A 270 16.77 -20.99 -2.78
C PRO A 270 17.72 -21.42 -3.90
N ALA A 271 18.10 -22.69 -3.87
CA ALA A 271 18.76 -23.32 -5.00
C ALA A 271 17.71 -23.71 -6.04
N GLN A 272 18.02 -23.49 -7.31
CA GLN A 272 17.19 -23.89 -8.43
C GLN A 272 18.01 -24.76 -9.39
N GLU A 273 17.40 -25.85 -9.84
CA GLU A 273 17.92 -26.65 -10.94
C GLU A 273 17.67 -25.96 -12.28
N CYS A 274 18.66 -25.96 -13.16
CA CYS A 274 18.51 -25.38 -14.47
C CYS A 274 17.42 -26.11 -15.27
N SER A 275 16.41 -25.37 -15.73
CA SER A 275 15.33 -25.90 -16.57
C SER A 275 15.80 -26.43 -17.94
N ASN A 276 17.07 -26.21 -18.32
CA ASN A 276 17.66 -26.82 -19.51
C ASN A 276 18.20 -28.23 -19.16
N PRO A 277 17.60 -29.31 -19.70
CA PRO A 277 17.95 -30.68 -19.34
C PRO A 277 19.40 -31.07 -19.70
N VAL A 278 20.08 -30.31 -20.56
CA VAL A 278 21.50 -30.54 -20.91
C VAL A 278 22.46 -29.88 -19.93
N CYS A 279 22.02 -28.85 -19.20
CA CYS A 279 22.90 -28.10 -18.31
C CYS A 279 23.09 -28.80 -16.96
N GLU A 280 22.02 -29.39 -16.42
CA GLU A 280 21.99 -30.11 -15.12
C GLU A 280 22.56 -29.32 -13.92
N ALA A 281 22.82 -28.02 -14.08
CA ALA A 281 23.43 -27.20 -13.05
C ALA A 281 22.40 -26.76 -12.00
N THR A 282 22.78 -26.84 -10.74
CA THR A 282 22.03 -26.26 -9.62
C THR A 282 22.71 -24.97 -9.17
N PHE A 283 21.97 -23.88 -9.12
CA PHE A 283 22.51 -22.56 -8.77
C PHE A 283 21.63 -21.84 -7.74
N GLN A 284 22.24 -21.00 -6.92
CA GLN A 284 21.50 -20.07 -6.05
C GLN A 284 20.94 -18.91 -6.87
N LEU A 285 19.71 -18.49 -6.59
CA LEU A 285 19.02 -17.47 -7.38
C LEU A 285 19.73 -16.11 -7.42
N ASN A 286 20.50 -15.75 -6.39
CA ASN A 286 21.35 -14.56 -6.39
C ASN A 286 22.46 -14.55 -7.45
N ARG A 287 22.82 -15.70 -8.02
CA ARG A 287 23.79 -15.81 -9.12
C ARG A 287 23.13 -15.61 -10.49
N SER A 288 21.80 -15.63 -10.57
CA SER A 288 21.07 -15.42 -11.82
C SER A 288 21.13 -13.95 -12.25
N SER A 289 21.14 -13.71 -13.57
CA SER A 289 20.94 -12.38 -14.14
C SER A 289 19.48 -11.93 -14.15
N GLY A 290 18.57 -12.74 -13.58
CA GLY A 290 17.16 -12.44 -13.40
C GLY A 290 16.22 -13.41 -14.11
N ARG A 291 14.92 -13.13 -13.99
CA ARG A 291 13.86 -13.92 -14.62
C ARG A 291 13.75 -13.63 -16.12
N CYS A 292 13.31 -14.63 -16.89
CA CYS A 292 13.00 -14.46 -18.29
C CYS A 292 11.66 -13.75 -18.47
N GLU A 293 11.59 -12.78 -19.38
CA GLU A 293 10.34 -12.05 -19.65
C GLU A 293 9.22 -12.97 -20.18
N THR A 294 9.58 -14.04 -20.90
CA THR A 294 8.62 -14.95 -21.53
C THR A 294 8.03 -15.99 -20.57
N CYS A 295 8.86 -16.78 -19.89
CA CYS A 295 8.38 -17.85 -19.00
C CYS A 295 8.56 -17.58 -17.51
N GLN A 296 9.11 -16.43 -17.16
CA GLN A 296 9.39 -16.03 -15.78
C GLN A 296 10.42 -16.91 -15.04
N ASP A 297 10.95 -18.01 -15.60
CA ASP A 297 12.06 -18.76 -14.98
C ASP A 297 13.34 -17.93 -14.83
N PHE A 298 14.12 -18.20 -13.78
CA PHE A 298 15.46 -17.64 -13.63
C PHE A 298 16.40 -18.13 -14.72
N LYS A 299 17.18 -17.20 -15.27
CA LYS A 299 18.25 -17.51 -16.23
C LYS A 299 19.39 -18.19 -15.49
N CYS A 300 19.75 -19.40 -15.93
CA CYS A 300 20.87 -20.13 -15.37
C CYS A 300 22.18 -19.34 -15.57
N PRO A 301 23.03 -19.15 -14.55
CA PRO A 301 24.29 -18.45 -14.70
C PRO A 301 25.31 -19.23 -15.54
N ASP A 302 25.19 -20.56 -15.63
CA ASP A 302 26.17 -21.40 -16.31
C ASP A 302 25.89 -21.53 -17.82
N CYS A 303 24.62 -21.64 -18.23
CA CYS A 303 24.25 -21.76 -19.65
C CYS A 303 23.47 -20.56 -20.20
N HIS A 304 23.12 -19.58 -19.36
CA HIS A 304 22.35 -18.37 -19.69
C HIS A 304 20.95 -18.63 -20.30
N ARG A 305 20.40 -19.83 -20.10
CA ARG A 305 19.07 -20.25 -20.60
C ARG A 305 18.00 -20.28 -19.50
N CYS A 306 16.74 -20.09 -19.91
CA CYS A 306 15.51 -20.31 -19.14
C CYS A 306 14.85 -21.64 -19.54
N GLY A 307 13.78 -22.08 -18.86
CA GLY A 307 12.95 -23.20 -19.31
C GLY A 307 12.28 -22.98 -20.67
N CYS A 308 12.11 -21.73 -21.08
CA CYS A 308 11.59 -21.36 -22.38
C CYS A 308 12.59 -21.37 -23.53
N ALA A 309 13.89 -21.44 -23.23
CA ALA A 309 14.93 -21.50 -24.24
C ALA A 309 14.94 -22.95 -24.74
N THR A 310 14.01 -23.22 -25.66
CA THR A 310 13.68 -24.55 -26.18
C THR A 310 14.90 -25.47 -26.27
N ALA A 311 14.76 -26.68 -25.72
CA ALA A 311 15.50 -27.84 -26.20
C ALA A 311 15.45 -27.84 -27.73
N ALA A 312 16.58 -28.11 -28.39
CA ALA A 312 16.70 -28.03 -29.85
C ALA A 312 15.48 -28.67 -30.53
N ARG A 313 14.83 -27.94 -31.45
CA ARG A 313 13.71 -28.46 -32.23
C ARG A 313 14.14 -29.82 -32.82
N PRO A 314 13.36 -30.90 -32.64
CA PRO A 314 13.68 -32.17 -33.26
C PRO A 314 13.81 -31.95 -34.77
N VAL A 315 15.02 -32.14 -35.31
CA VAL A 315 15.26 -32.06 -36.75
C VAL A 315 15.09 -33.47 -37.28
N ALA A 316 14.21 -33.66 -38.26
CA ALA A 316 14.14 -34.92 -38.99
C ALA A 316 15.33 -34.97 -39.95
N CYS A 317 16.15 -36.01 -39.84
CA CYS A 317 17.23 -36.24 -40.78
C CYS A 317 16.65 -36.35 -42.20
N THR A 318 17.13 -35.52 -43.14
CA THR A 318 16.64 -35.49 -44.53
C THR A 318 16.93 -36.76 -45.31
N MET A 319 17.83 -37.63 -44.80
CA MET A 319 18.20 -38.89 -45.44
C MET A 319 17.41 -40.10 -44.95
N CYS A 320 17.02 -40.15 -43.66
CA CYS A 320 16.39 -41.34 -43.08
C CYS A 320 15.09 -41.08 -42.29
N GLY A 321 14.71 -39.81 -42.08
CA GLY A 321 13.47 -39.44 -41.39
C GLY A 321 13.46 -39.66 -39.88
N LEU A 322 14.56 -40.13 -39.27
CA LEU A 322 14.68 -40.22 -37.81
C LEU A 322 14.76 -38.83 -37.18
N VAL A 323 14.04 -38.69 -36.07
CA VAL A 323 13.91 -37.44 -35.32
C VAL A 323 14.94 -37.42 -34.20
N HIS A 324 15.84 -36.43 -34.18
CA HIS A 324 16.88 -36.29 -33.16
C HIS A 324 16.99 -34.87 -32.61
N THR A 325 17.56 -34.73 -31.41
CA THR A 325 17.88 -33.45 -30.76
C THR A 325 19.39 -33.19 -30.84
N GLY A 326 19.87 -32.65 -31.96
CA GLY A 326 21.30 -32.33 -32.20
C GLY A 326 21.57 -31.97 -33.66
N GLU A 327 22.68 -31.29 -33.95
CA GLU A 327 23.16 -31.09 -35.33
C GLU A 327 23.76 -32.41 -35.86
N CYS A 328 23.41 -32.77 -37.10
CA CYS A 328 23.90 -33.95 -37.79
C CYS A 328 25.17 -33.64 -38.57
#